data_AF-A0A485LEG0-F1
#
_entry.id   AF-A0A485LEG0-F1
#
_cell.length_a   1.000
_cell.length_b   1.000
_cell.length_c   1.000
_cell.angle_alpha   90.00
_cell.angle_beta   90.00
_cell.angle_gamma   90.00
#
_symmetry.space_group_name_H-M   'P 1'
#
loop_
_entity.id
_entity.type
_entity.pdbx_description
1 polymer ?
#
loop_
_entity_poly.entity_id
_entity_poly.type
_entity_poly.pdbx_seq_one_letter_code
_entity_poly.pdbx_strand_id
1 'polypeptide(L)'
;MTTRNCMKRRRVKTVSFSVATTYTFHVAPSATAVPSDAIPGVGLHGPPIQVATALVSLDHDPCRSVVGRYSPRDRVYFMKRAGFSQADVTKLCLDHHDIQTSRKEAAIIAWREQAHADCISSKRACVQG
;
A
#
# COMPACT_ATOMS: atom_id res chain seq x y z
N MET A 1 -12.32 6.34 61.83
CA MET A 1 -11.97 7.38 60.84
C MET A 1 -11.29 6.69 59.65
N THR A 2 -12.03 6.38 58.59
CA THR A 2 -11.52 5.66 57.41
C THR A 2 -11.19 6.66 56.30
N THR A 3 -9.92 6.76 55.94
CA THR A 3 -9.43 7.63 54.87
C THR A 3 -9.84 7.05 53.51
N ARG A 4 -10.66 7.80 52.76
CA ARG A 4 -11.00 7.47 51.37
C ARG A 4 -9.79 7.78 50.49
N ASN A 5 -9.08 6.75 50.07
CA ASN A 5 -8.07 6.85 49.03
C ASN A 5 -8.73 7.31 47.72
N CYS A 6 -8.55 8.59 47.39
CA CYS A 6 -8.95 9.15 46.11
C CYS A 6 -7.90 8.75 45.06
N MET A 7 -8.10 7.58 44.43
CA MET A 7 -7.30 7.18 43.26
C MET A 7 -7.53 8.21 42.16
N LYS A 8 -6.51 9.04 41.89
CA LYS A 8 -6.49 10.00 40.78
C LYS A 8 -6.64 9.22 39.47
N ARG A 9 -7.85 9.21 38.90
CA ARG A 9 -8.11 8.64 37.56
C ARG A 9 -7.16 9.29 36.56
N ARG A 10 -6.22 8.50 36.05
CA ARG A 10 -5.27 8.92 35.02
C ARG A 10 -6.07 9.26 33.77
N ARG A 11 -6.18 10.54 33.41
CA ARG A 11 -6.91 10.96 32.20
C ARG A 11 -6.24 10.32 30.99
N VAL A 12 -6.95 9.41 30.34
CA VAL A 12 -6.53 8.84 29.06
C VAL A 12 -6.63 9.97 28.03
N LYS A 13 -5.51 10.32 27.41
CA LYS A 13 -5.50 11.29 26.31
C LYS A 13 -6.07 10.57 25.08
N THR A 14 -7.11 11.13 24.49
CA THR A 14 -7.74 10.62 23.27
C THR A 14 -7.48 11.58 22.13
N VAL A 15 -7.18 11.04 20.95
CA VAL A 15 -7.04 11.79 19.70
C VAL A 15 -8.34 11.65 18.91
N SER A 16 -8.87 12.77 18.43
CA SER A 16 -10.03 12.81 17.54
C SER A 16 -9.67 13.56 16.26
N PHE A 17 -10.10 13.02 15.13
CA PHE A 17 -9.99 13.70 13.84
C PHE A 17 -11.26 14.49 13.58
N SER A 18 -11.14 15.78 13.30
CA SER A 18 -12.29 16.67 13.06
C SER A 18 -12.61 16.80 11.56
N VAL A 19 -11.58 16.76 10.72
CA VAL A 19 -11.68 17.11 9.30
C VAL A 19 -10.88 16.12 8.47
N ALA A 20 -11.43 15.76 7.31
CA ALA A 20 -10.75 15.01 6.27
C ALA A 20 -10.68 15.85 4.99
N THR A 21 -9.48 15.89 4.38
CA THR A 21 -9.27 16.51 3.07
C THR A 21 -9.06 15.40 2.04
N THR A 22 -9.93 15.36 1.04
CA THR A 22 -9.90 14.41 -0.07
C THR A 22 -9.29 15.08 -1.29
N TYR A 23 -8.26 14.47 -1.86
CA TYR A 23 -7.63 14.88 -3.10
C TYR A 23 -7.98 13.86 -4.18
N THR A 24 -8.57 14.32 -5.28
CA THR A 24 -8.91 13.48 -6.44
C THR A 24 -7.93 13.77 -7.56
N PHE A 25 -7.49 12.74 -8.26
CA PHE A 25 -6.47 12.83 -9.31
C PHE A 25 -6.92 12.14 -10.59
N HIS A 26 -6.27 12.47 -11.70
CA HIS A 26 -6.30 11.60 -12.86
C HIS A 26 -5.57 10.28 -12.58
N VAL A 27 -5.89 9.26 -13.37
CA VAL A 27 -5.28 7.94 -13.29
C VAL A 27 -4.57 7.64 -14.60
N ALA A 28 -3.32 7.23 -14.52
CA ALA A 28 -2.47 6.89 -15.66
C ALA A 28 -1.55 5.69 -15.30
N PRO A 29 -0.83 5.08 -16.28
CA PRO A 29 0.13 4.03 -15.98
C PRO A 29 1.15 4.48 -14.93
N SER A 30 1.53 3.57 -14.03
CA SER A 30 2.51 3.86 -12.98
C SER A 30 3.40 2.65 -12.71
N ALA A 31 4.72 2.86 -12.74
CA ALA A 31 5.71 1.82 -12.48
C ALA A 31 5.80 1.42 -10.99
N THR A 32 5.24 2.23 -10.08
CA THR A 32 5.28 1.94 -8.64
C THR A 32 4.17 0.99 -8.22
N ALA A 33 3.05 0.99 -8.94
CA ALA A 33 1.97 0.04 -8.77
C ALA A 33 2.29 -1.25 -9.55
N VAL A 34 2.64 -2.32 -8.83
CA VAL A 34 2.95 -3.62 -9.45
C VAL A 34 1.92 -4.65 -9.01
N PRO A 35 0.76 -4.71 -9.68
CA PRO A 35 -0.22 -5.77 -9.46
C PRO A 35 0.36 -7.15 -9.81
N SER A 36 -0.27 -8.21 -9.32
CA SER A 36 0.17 -9.59 -9.51
C SER A 36 -0.16 -10.17 -10.89
N ASP A 37 -1.12 -9.59 -11.61
CA ASP A 37 -1.46 -9.96 -12.98
C ASP A 37 -0.52 -9.32 -14.02
N ALA A 38 -0.72 -9.68 -15.29
CA ALA A 38 0.12 -9.24 -16.41
C ALA A 38 -0.17 -7.81 -16.89
N ILE A 39 -1.26 -7.18 -16.44
CA ILE A 39 -1.59 -5.83 -16.85
C ILE A 39 -0.79 -4.86 -15.96
N PRO A 40 -0.20 -3.78 -16.52
CA PRO A 40 0.52 -2.80 -15.73
C PRO A 40 -0.36 -2.12 -14.69
N GLY A 41 0.25 -1.69 -13.58
CA GLY A 41 -0.44 -0.88 -12.60
C GLY A 41 -0.77 0.52 -13.11
N VAL A 42 -1.79 1.11 -12.50
CA VAL A 42 -2.14 2.51 -12.67
C VAL A 42 -2.02 3.21 -11.32
N GLY A 43 -1.73 4.49 -11.35
CA GLY A 43 -1.57 5.32 -10.16
C GLY A 43 -2.12 6.71 -10.37
N LEU A 44 -1.97 7.53 -9.31
CA LEU A 44 -2.30 8.95 -9.37
C LEU A 44 -1.37 9.65 -10.36
N HIS A 45 -1.93 10.51 -11.20
CA HIS A 45 -1.19 11.21 -12.24
C HIS A 45 -1.47 12.70 -12.19
N GLY A 46 -0.39 13.49 -12.20
CA GLY A 46 -0.45 14.94 -12.22
C GLY A 46 -0.95 15.55 -10.90
N PRO A 47 -1.28 16.86 -10.92
CA PRO A 47 -1.84 17.55 -9.76
C PRO A 47 -3.27 17.09 -9.46
N PRO A 48 -3.78 17.33 -8.23
CA PRO A 48 -5.17 17.06 -7.90
C PRO A 48 -6.12 17.83 -8.81
N ILE A 49 -7.12 17.16 -9.35
CA ILE A 49 -8.20 17.77 -10.13
C ILE A 49 -9.32 18.32 -9.25
N GLN A 50 -9.40 17.84 -8.01
CA GLN A 50 -10.37 18.29 -7.02
C GLN A 50 -9.79 18.12 -5.62
N VAL A 51 -10.05 19.11 -4.77
CA VAL A 51 -9.74 19.07 -3.34
C VAL A 51 -11.03 19.40 -2.59
N ALA A 52 -11.44 18.51 -1.68
CA ALA A 52 -12.65 18.67 -0.90
C ALA A 52 -12.37 18.42 0.58
N THR A 53 -12.93 19.27 1.44
CA THR A 53 -12.73 19.20 2.88
C THR A 53 -14.07 18.95 3.55
N ALA A 54 -14.17 17.90 4.37
CA ALA A 54 -15.41 17.52 5.05
C ALA A 54 -15.16 17.21 6.53
N LEU A 55 -16.19 17.40 7.35
CA LEU A 55 -16.15 16.97 8.75
C LEU A 55 -16.15 15.44 8.82
N VAL A 56 -15.28 14.89 9.67
CA VAL A 56 -15.24 13.44 9.92
C VAL A 56 -16.46 13.07 10.75
N SER A 57 -17.43 12.40 10.13
CA SER A 57 -18.55 11.81 10.86
C SER A 57 -18.11 10.49 11.51
N LEU A 58 -18.39 10.35 12.82
CA LEU A 58 -18.10 9.13 13.58
C LEU A 58 -19.06 7.98 13.27
N ASP A 59 -20.14 8.24 12.52
CA ASP A 59 -21.13 7.24 12.06
C ASP A 59 -20.61 6.40 10.89
N HIS A 60 -19.33 6.02 10.95
CA HIS A 60 -18.74 5.19 9.94
C HIS A 60 -19.18 3.75 10.18
N ASP A 61 -20.07 3.26 9.32
CA ASP A 61 -20.42 1.84 9.23
C ASP A 61 -19.14 1.02 9.00
N PRO A 62 -18.70 0.19 9.97
CA PRO A 62 -17.45 -0.56 9.88
C PRO A 62 -17.45 -1.60 8.74
N CYS A 63 -18.59 -1.82 8.09
CA CYS A 63 -18.78 -2.84 7.06
C CYS A 63 -18.21 -2.47 5.67
N ARG A 64 -17.73 -1.24 5.43
CA ARG A 64 -17.18 -0.81 4.12
C ARG A 64 -15.65 -0.71 4.07
N SER A 65 -14.94 -1.56 4.80
CA SER A 65 -13.47 -1.47 4.96
C SER A 65 -12.63 -1.91 3.75
N VAL A 66 -13.25 -2.32 2.64
CA VAL A 66 -12.49 -2.79 1.47
C VAL A 66 -12.16 -1.61 0.56
N VAL A 67 -10.89 -1.27 0.47
CA VAL A 67 -10.37 -0.33 -0.53
C VAL A 67 -10.65 -0.91 -1.92
N GLY A 68 -11.45 -0.19 -2.72
CA GLY A 68 -11.74 -0.57 -4.10
C GLY A 68 -10.47 -0.67 -4.93
N ARG A 69 -10.36 -1.72 -5.74
CA ARG A 69 -9.23 -1.93 -6.66
C ARG A 69 -9.74 -1.92 -8.09
N TYR A 70 -8.95 -1.32 -8.98
CA TYR A 70 -9.25 -1.38 -10.41
C TYR A 70 -8.98 -2.78 -10.96
N SER A 71 -9.94 -3.31 -11.70
CA SER A 71 -9.76 -4.57 -12.43
C SER A 71 -8.71 -4.41 -13.53
N PRO A 72 -8.17 -5.51 -14.08
CA PRO A 72 -7.29 -5.45 -15.26
C PRO A 72 -7.94 -4.70 -16.43
N ARG A 73 -9.26 -4.86 -16.63
CA ARG A 73 -10.01 -4.18 -17.69
C ARG A 73 -10.05 -2.66 -17.48
N ASP A 74 -10.32 -2.22 -16.25
CA ASP A 74 -10.36 -0.79 -15.91
C ASP A 74 -9.00 -0.13 -16.16
N ARG A 75 -7.91 -0.84 -15.83
CA ARG A 75 -6.55 -0.35 -16.04
C ARG A 75 -6.23 -0.18 -17.52
N VAL A 76 -6.52 -1.18 -18.36
CA VAL A 76 -6.37 -1.03 -19.83
C VAL A 76 -7.22 0.12 -20.35
N TYR A 77 -8.45 0.30 -19.84
CA TYR A 77 -9.29 1.43 -20.21
C TYR A 77 -8.63 2.77 -19.87
N PHE A 78 -8.06 2.93 -18.67
CA PHE A 78 -7.36 4.17 -18.31
C PHE A 78 -6.13 4.45 -19.18
N MET A 79 -5.36 3.42 -19.56
CA MET A 79 -4.22 3.57 -20.47
C MET A 79 -4.69 4.09 -21.83
N LYS A 80 -5.71 3.45 -22.42
CA LYS A 80 -6.27 3.90 -23.71
C LYS A 80 -6.85 5.31 -23.63
N ARG A 81 -7.56 5.62 -22.54
CA ARG A 81 -8.12 6.97 -22.30
C ARG A 81 -7.03 8.03 -22.17
N ALA A 82 -5.87 7.67 -21.64
CA ALA A 82 -4.71 8.56 -21.55
C ALA A 82 -3.94 8.71 -22.87
N GLY A 83 -4.44 8.13 -23.97
CA GLY A 83 -3.87 8.28 -25.32
C GLY A 83 -2.82 7.24 -25.69
N PHE A 84 -2.61 6.20 -24.87
CA PHE A 84 -1.67 5.14 -25.19
C PHE A 84 -2.20 4.28 -26.34
N SER A 85 -1.37 4.07 -27.35
CA SER A 85 -1.67 3.15 -28.43
C SER A 85 -1.64 1.70 -27.94
N GLN A 86 -2.18 0.77 -28.73
CA GLN A 86 -2.09 -0.64 -28.39
C GLN A 86 -0.63 -1.12 -28.30
N ALA A 87 0.27 -0.57 -29.13
CA ALA A 87 1.69 -0.87 -29.08
C ALA A 87 2.34 -0.38 -27.77
N ASP A 88 1.98 0.83 -27.31
CA ASP A 88 2.48 1.36 -26.05
C ASP A 88 2.00 0.54 -24.85
N VAL A 89 0.73 0.13 -24.86
CA VAL A 89 0.18 -0.75 -23.81
C VAL A 89 0.93 -2.08 -23.78
N THR A 90 1.19 -2.69 -24.95
CA THR A 90 1.98 -3.93 -25.03
C THR A 90 3.38 -3.73 -24.46
N LYS A 91 4.05 -2.63 -24.79
CA LYS A 91 5.37 -2.31 -24.22
C LYS A 91 5.31 -2.19 -22.70
N LEU A 92 4.32 -1.47 -22.17
CA LEU A 92 4.14 -1.35 -20.71
C LEU A 92 3.91 -2.72 -20.05
N CYS A 93 3.19 -3.65 -20.69
CA CYS A 93 3.02 -5.01 -20.18
C CYS A 93 4.36 -5.76 -20.08
N LEU A 94 5.25 -5.60 -21.06
CA LEU A 94 6.58 -6.19 -21.05
C LEU A 94 7.43 -5.61 -19.92
N ASP A 95 7.50 -4.28 -19.82
CA ASP A 95 8.23 -3.58 -18.76
C ASP A 95 7.73 -4.00 -17.36
N HIS A 96 6.41 -4.13 -17.21
CA HIS A 96 5.78 -4.60 -15.97
C HIS A 96 6.16 -6.05 -15.63
N HIS A 97 6.24 -6.92 -16.63
CA HIS A 97 6.70 -8.30 -16.44
C HIS A 97 8.15 -8.35 -15.96
N ASP A 98 9.03 -7.55 -16.56
CA ASP A 98 10.43 -7.47 -16.16
C ASP A 98 10.59 -7.01 -14.70
N ILE A 99 9.80 -6.02 -14.28
CA ILE A 99 9.75 -5.57 -12.87
C ILE A 99 9.27 -6.71 -11.96
N GLN A 100 8.22 -7.45 -12.34
CA GLN A 100 7.74 -8.57 -11.54
C GLN A 100 8.79 -9.66 -11.38
N THR A 101 9.49 -10.01 -12.46
CA THR A 101 10.55 -11.02 -12.46
C THR A 101 11.71 -10.57 -11.60
N SER A 102 12.21 -9.35 -11.79
CA SER A 102 13.27 -8.76 -10.97
C SER A 102 12.94 -8.77 -9.47
N ARG A 103 11.70 -8.43 -9.09
CA ARG A 103 11.25 -8.46 -7.69
C ARG A 103 11.20 -9.87 -7.11
N LYS A 104 10.77 -10.86 -7.90
CA LYS A 104 10.75 -12.26 -7.47
C LYS A 104 12.17 -12.78 -7.24
N GLU A 105 13.09 -12.48 -8.16
CA GLU A 105 14.49 -12.85 -8.04
C GLU A 105 15.15 -12.22 -6.81
N ALA A 106 14.97 -10.90 -6.63
CA ALA A 106 15.47 -10.18 -5.47
C ALA A 106 14.94 -10.75 -4.15
N ALA A 107 13.64 -11.09 -4.10
CA ALA A 107 13.06 -11.74 -2.95
C ALA A 107 13.75 -13.09 -2.67
N ILE A 108 13.89 -13.95 -3.69
CA ILE A 108 14.54 -15.27 -3.54
C ILE A 108 15.96 -15.13 -2.97
N ILE A 109 16.74 -14.16 -3.45
CA ILE A 109 18.09 -13.89 -2.95
C ILE A 109 18.03 -13.49 -1.47
N ALA A 110 17.15 -12.55 -1.11
CA ALA A 110 16.99 -12.10 0.28
C ALA A 110 16.58 -13.25 1.23
N TRP A 111 15.66 -14.12 0.81
CA TRP A 111 15.27 -15.31 1.60
C TRP A 111 16.45 -16.25 1.84
N ARG A 112 17.31 -16.45 0.83
CA ARG A 112 18.51 -17.30 0.95
C ARG A 112 19.55 -16.70 1.89
N GLU A 113 19.78 -15.40 1.79
CA GLU A 113 20.70 -14.68 2.68
C GLU A 113 20.23 -14.71 4.13
N GLN A 114 18.93 -14.51 4.37
CA GLN A 114 18.34 -14.62 5.70
C GLN A 114 18.50 -16.03 6.27
N ALA A 115 18.16 -17.07 5.49
CA ALA A 115 18.32 -18.45 5.93
C ALA A 115 19.79 -18.81 6.24
N HIS A 116 20.73 -18.28 5.47
CA HIS A 116 22.16 -18.45 5.74
C HIS A 116 22.59 -17.73 7.02
N ALA A 117 22.13 -16.49 7.24
CA ALA A 117 22.39 -15.74 8.48
C ALA A 117 21.81 -16.45 9.71
N ASP A 118 20.59 -16.97 9.62
CA ASP A 118 19.93 -17.73 10.69
C ASP A 118 20.69 -19.03 11.01
N CYS A 119 21.18 -19.73 9.98
CA CYS A 119 22.01 -20.92 10.14
C CYS A 119 23.34 -20.60 10.86
N ILE A 120 24.02 -19.51 10.48
CA ILE A 120 25.24 -19.06 11.15
C ILE A 120 24.96 -18.70 12.61
N SER A 121 23.87 -17.98 12.88
CA SER A 121 23.46 -17.59 14.24
C SER A 121 23.21 -18.82 15.11
N SER A 122 22.45 -19.81 14.61
CA SER A 122 22.16 -21.07 15.31
C SER A 122 23.44 -21.84 15.64
N LYS A 123 24.39 -21.94 14.71
CA LYS A 123 25.69 -22.60 14.97
C LYS A 123 26.50 -21.89 16.05
N ARG A 124 26.51 -20.55 16.09
CA ARG A 124 27.22 -19.79 17.14
C ARG A 124 26.60 -20.00 18.52
N ALA A 125 25.27 -20.06 18.60
CA ALA A 125 24.56 -20.31 19.86
C ALA A 125 24.87 -21.69 20.46
N CYS A 126 25.05 -22.72 19.62
CA CYS A 126 25.39 -24.07 20.09
C CYS A 126 26.85 -24.25 20.52
N VAL A 127 27.77 -23.34 20.15
CA VAL A 127 29.21 -23.45 20.47
C VAL A 127 29.56 -22.71 21.78
N GLN A 128 28.65 -21.90 22.31
CA GLN A 128 28.87 -21.10 23.53
C GLN A 128 28.13 -21.62 24.78
N GLY A 129 27.45 -22.76 24.70
CA GLY A 129 26.80 -23.45 25.82
C GLY A 129 27.38 -24.83 26.02
#